data_AF-A0A5B1R9K5-F1
#
_entry.id   AF-A0A5B1R9K5-F1
#
_cell.length_a   1.000
_cell.length_b   1.000
_cell.length_c   1.000
_cell.angle_alpha   90.00
_cell.angle_beta   90.00
_cell.angle_gamma   90.00
#
_symmetry.space_group_name_H-M   'P 1'
#
loop_
_entity.id
_entity.type
_entity.pdbx_description
1 polymer ?
#
loop_
_entity_poly.entity_id
_entity_poly.type
_entity_poly.pdbx_seq_one_letter_code
_entity_poly.pdbx_strand_id
1 'polypeptide(L)'
;MHQESVMYPDMDYRAMDTHPINDLPAEIIVQILLMYVQGVSFRHNNSRGRWVVKISSICRFWRSIVLDTKSFWCTIFGPGMRFAQLCLERSGDAPLVVEFRTEGAEYVQMIRSVLPRVREVHFRGLKNLTSVSKILQSLDRPAPHLRVLNIPLDYGNFGFENRTPPTVFASAGMSSAWTGSSAAAEINSAI
;
A
#
# COMPACT_ATOMS: atom_id res chain seq x y z
N MET A 1 63.10 -5.23 9.78
CA MET A 1 61.90 -4.68 9.11
C MET A 1 60.92 -4.26 10.19
N HIS A 2 60.93 -2.99 10.57
CA HIS A 2 59.98 -2.42 11.53
C HIS A 2 58.74 -1.99 10.77
N GLN A 3 57.60 -2.52 11.21
CA GLN A 3 56.29 -2.21 10.66
C GLN A 3 55.84 -0.91 11.28
N GLU A 4 55.99 0.20 10.55
CA GLU A 4 55.42 1.49 10.94
C GLU A 4 53.90 1.36 10.96
N SER A 5 53.35 1.35 12.18
CA SER A 5 51.94 1.51 12.42
C SER A 5 51.53 2.90 11.93
N VAL A 6 50.93 2.97 10.75
CA VAL A 6 50.32 4.19 10.22
C VAL A 6 49.18 4.57 11.16
N MET A 7 49.50 5.42 12.13
CA MET A 7 48.56 6.06 13.03
C MET A 7 47.70 6.97 12.16
N TYR A 8 46.49 6.53 11.83
CA TYR A 8 45.51 7.40 11.20
C TYR A 8 45.36 8.63 12.08
N PRO A 9 45.58 9.85 11.56
CA PRO A 9 45.36 11.06 12.33
C PRO A 9 43.92 11.02 12.84
N ASP A 10 43.77 11.35 14.13
CA ASP A 10 42.52 11.43 14.88
C ASP A 10 41.52 12.28 14.09
N MET A 11 40.76 11.63 13.20
CA MET A 11 39.72 12.27 12.42
C MET A 11 38.68 12.71 13.45
N ASP A 12 38.64 14.00 13.73
CA ASP A 12 37.67 14.58 14.65
C ASP A 12 36.26 14.39 14.08
N TYR A 13 35.67 13.24 14.38
CA TYR A 13 34.31 12.85 14.02
C TYR A 13 33.27 13.81 14.60
N ARG A 14 33.65 14.69 15.54
CA ARG A 14 32.79 15.76 16.04
C ARG A 14 32.64 16.93 15.07
N ALA A 15 33.55 17.09 14.11
CA ALA A 15 33.50 18.10 13.06
C ALA A 15 32.75 17.64 11.80
N MET A 16 32.29 16.39 11.74
CA MET A 16 31.24 16.04 10.79
C MET A 16 29.96 16.68 11.28
N ASP A 17 29.63 17.84 10.68
CA ASP A 17 28.32 18.48 10.73
C ASP A 17 27.29 17.41 10.38
N THR A 18 26.81 16.73 11.41
CA THR A 18 25.73 15.79 11.30
C THR A 18 24.50 16.67 11.19
N HIS A 19 24.24 17.21 10.00
CA HIS A 19 22.97 17.88 9.73
C HIS A 19 21.87 16.92 10.16
N PRO A 20 21.20 17.17 11.29
CA PRO A 20 20.23 16.23 11.79
C PRO A 20 19.16 16.11 10.72
N ILE A 21 18.64 14.90 10.51
CA ILE A 21 17.56 14.65 9.54
C ILE A 21 16.32 15.55 9.77
N ASN A 22 16.23 16.17 10.95
CA ASN A 22 15.20 17.13 11.33
C ASN A 22 15.38 18.53 10.70
N ASP A 23 16.53 18.83 10.12
CA ASP A 23 16.79 20.09 9.40
C ASP A 23 16.31 20.04 7.95
N LEU A 24 15.88 18.86 7.48
CA LEU A 24 15.26 18.72 6.18
C LEU A 24 13.89 19.42 6.16
N PRO A 25 13.52 20.07 5.03
CA PRO A 25 12.16 20.55 4.83
C PRO A 25 11.14 19.43 5.04
N ALA A 26 9.97 19.77 5.59
CA ALA A 26 8.94 18.81 5.96
C ALA A 26 8.49 17.97 4.74
N GLU A 27 8.50 18.56 3.55
CA GLU A 27 8.14 17.93 2.28
C GLU A 27 9.06 16.75 1.94
N ILE A 28 10.36 16.91 2.19
CA ILE A 28 11.36 15.86 1.92
C ILE A 28 11.18 14.70 2.90
N ILE A 29 10.93 15.02 4.17
CA ILE A 29 10.64 14.00 5.19
C ILE A 29 9.35 13.25 4.83
N VAL A 30 8.28 13.96 4.43
CA VAL A 30 7.04 13.33 3.95
C VAL A 30 7.31 12.34 2.83
N GLN A 31 8.10 12.72 1.82
CA GLN A 31 8.42 11.82 0.70
C GLN A 31 9.17 10.57 1.15
N ILE A 32 10.22 10.73 1.97
CA ILE A 32 11.00 9.61 2.51
C ILE A 32 10.09 8.66 3.30
N LEU A 33 9.26 9.22 4.18
CA LEU A 33 8.34 8.44 5.01
C LEU A 33 7.27 7.74 4.17
N LEU A 34 6.73 8.40 3.12
CA LEU A 34 5.76 7.77 2.22
C LEU A 34 6.38 6.60 1.47
N MET A 35 7.61 6.75 0.96
CA MET A 35 8.36 5.65 0.33
C MET A 35 8.55 4.49 1.31
N TYR A 36 8.90 4.77 2.56
CA TYR A 36 9.01 3.77 3.61
C TYR A 36 7.68 3.05 3.86
N VAL A 37 6.59 3.79 4.05
CA VAL A 37 5.25 3.23 4.33
C VAL A 37 4.77 2.37 3.16
N GLN A 38 4.93 2.86 1.93
CA GLN A 38 4.59 2.11 0.73
C GLN A 38 5.43 0.83 0.65
N GLY A 39 6.76 0.92 0.74
CA GLY A 39 7.66 -0.24 0.70
C GLY A 39 7.34 -1.32 1.75
N VAL A 40 7.05 -0.90 3.00
CA VAL A 40 6.64 -1.82 4.08
C VAL A 40 5.27 -2.44 3.81
N SER A 41 4.32 -1.65 3.28
CA SER A 41 2.99 -2.14 2.94
C SER A 41 3.01 -3.20 1.83
N PHE A 42 3.96 -3.15 0.90
CA PHE A 42 4.12 -4.15 -0.16
C PHE A 42 4.73 -5.47 0.33
N ARG A 43 5.71 -5.42 1.24
CA ARG A 43 6.57 -6.57 1.55
C ARG A 43 6.18 -7.40 2.78
N HIS A 44 5.48 -6.84 3.76
CA HIS A 44 5.25 -7.55 5.04
C HIS A 44 3.79 -7.49 5.53
N ASN A 45 3.19 -8.67 5.68
CA ASN A 45 1.80 -8.86 6.11
C ASN A 45 1.55 -8.35 7.55
N ASN A 46 2.53 -8.50 8.45
CA ASN A 46 2.37 -8.25 9.89
C ASN A 46 2.69 -6.82 10.38
N SER A 47 3.19 -5.94 9.51
CA SER A 47 3.69 -4.61 9.91
C SER A 47 2.75 -3.46 9.53
N ARG A 48 1.63 -3.77 8.89
CA ARG A 48 0.75 -2.73 8.34
C ARG A 48 -0.03 -2.06 9.49
N GLY A 49 0.07 -0.73 9.59
CA GLY A 49 -0.44 0.08 10.70
C GLY A 49 0.58 0.28 11.83
N ARG A 50 1.51 -0.67 12.05
CA ARG A 50 2.61 -0.49 13.03
C ARG A 50 3.58 0.60 12.63
N TRP A 51 3.66 0.90 11.33
CA TRP A 51 4.48 2.01 10.83
C TRP A 51 4.09 3.34 11.49
N VAL A 52 2.80 3.56 11.80
CA VAL A 52 2.34 4.80 12.45
C VAL A 52 3.02 4.96 13.80
N VAL A 53 3.00 3.91 14.62
CA VAL A 53 3.62 3.90 15.95
C VAL A 53 5.13 4.07 15.82
N LYS A 54 5.76 3.33 14.90
CA LYS A 54 7.21 3.35 14.70
C LYS A 54 7.73 4.71 14.24
N ILE A 55 7.04 5.37 13.31
CA ILE A 55 7.44 6.69 12.81
C ILE A 55 7.12 7.76 13.85
N SER A 56 5.93 7.68 14.47
CA SER A 56 5.49 8.66 15.48
C SER A 56 6.27 8.58 16.80
N SER A 57 7.04 7.51 17.05
CA SER A 57 7.87 7.37 18.24
C SER A 57 9.27 7.94 18.09
N ILE A 58 9.67 8.40 16.89
CA ILE A 58 11.03 8.92 16.65
C ILE A 58 11.21 10.28 17.32
N CYS A 59 10.37 11.26 16.97
CA CYS A 59 10.36 12.58 17.60
C CYS A 59 9.00 13.26 17.41
N ARG A 60 8.77 14.39 18.10
CA ARG A 60 7.49 15.15 18.01
C ARG A 60 7.23 15.68 16.60
N PHE A 61 8.27 16.09 15.90
CA PHE A 61 8.16 16.62 14.54
C PHE A 61 7.65 15.56 13.56
N TRP A 62 8.24 14.36 13.56
CA TRP A 62 7.82 13.26 12.70
C TRP A 62 6.40 12.78 13.03
N ARG A 63 6.04 12.78 14.31
CA ARG A 63 4.66 12.53 14.74
C ARG A 63 3.70 13.56 14.14
N SER A 64 4.00 14.86 14.23
CA SER A 64 3.12 15.89 13.63
C SER A 64 2.96 15.69 12.12
N ILE A 65 4.08 15.46 11.41
CA ILE A 65 4.07 15.20 9.97
C ILE A 65 3.12 14.04 9.62
N VAL A 66 3.24 12.90 10.29
CA VAL A 66 2.42 11.71 10.01
C VAL A 66 0.94 11.96 10.33
N LEU A 67 0.64 12.59 11.46
CA LEU A 67 -0.74 12.79 11.90
C LEU A 67 -1.47 13.83 11.06
N ASP A 68 -0.77 14.85 10.58
CA ASP A 68 -1.34 16.01 9.87
C ASP A 68 -1.34 15.83 8.33
N THR A 69 -0.52 14.91 7.81
CA THR A 69 -0.41 14.69 6.36
C THR A 69 -1.37 13.59 5.89
N LYS A 70 -2.40 13.99 5.13
CA LYS A 70 -3.48 13.11 4.63
C LYS A 70 -2.99 11.90 3.82
N SER A 71 -1.92 12.05 3.04
CA SER A 71 -1.43 11.01 2.11
C SER A 71 -1.01 9.72 2.81
N PHE A 72 -0.62 9.77 4.09
CA PHE A 72 -0.33 8.57 4.89
C PHE A 72 -1.57 7.74 5.23
N TRP A 73 -2.75 8.33 5.14
CA TRP A 73 -4.03 7.76 5.57
C TRP A 73 -4.91 7.34 4.38
N CYS A 74 -4.45 7.56 3.15
CA CYS A 74 -5.21 7.23 1.94
C CYS A 74 -5.24 5.73 1.61
N THR A 75 -4.39 4.92 2.25
CA THR A 75 -4.35 3.47 2.00
C THR A 75 -5.05 2.71 3.12
N ILE A 76 -6.18 2.08 2.79
CA ILE A 76 -6.98 1.28 3.70
C ILE A 76 -6.65 -0.18 3.45
N PHE A 77 -6.24 -0.90 4.49
CA PHE A 77 -5.91 -2.32 4.41
C PHE A 77 -6.38 -3.08 5.65
N GLY A 78 -6.68 -4.36 5.44
CA GLY A 78 -6.87 -5.35 6.51
C GLY A 78 -8.22 -5.25 7.24
N PRO A 79 -8.57 -6.27 8.05
CA PRO A 79 -9.86 -6.35 8.73
C PRO A 79 -10.00 -5.42 9.95
N GLY A 80 -8.95 -4.68 10.32
CA GLY A 80 -8.98 -3.83 11.51
C GLY A 80 -9.86 -2.61 11.31
N MET A 81 -11.16 -2.73 11.63
CA MET A 81 -12.13 -1.65 11.44
C MET A 81 -11.71 -0.33 12.08
N ARG A 82 -11.11 -0.37 13.28
CA ARG A 82 -10.64 0.86 13.97
C ARG A 82 -9.57 1.60 13.17
N PHE A 83 -8.63 0.88 12.58
CA PHE A 83 -7.58 1.50 11.77
C PHE A 83 -8.14 2.00 10.44
N ALA A 84 -9.03 1.23 9.81
CA ALA A 84 -9.70 1.65 8.58
C ALA A 84 -10.53 2.93 8.79
N GLN A 85 -11.29 3.01 9.89
CA GLN A 85 -12.03 4.22 10.28
C GLN A 85 -11.10 5.41 10.50
N LEU A 86 -9.98 5.21 11.20
CA LEU A 86 -8.98 6.26 11.39
C LEU A 86 -8.39 6.75 10.05
N CYS A 87 -8.09 5.84 9.12
CA CYS A 87 -7.67 6.21 7.77
C CYS A 87 -8.74 7.04 7.05
N LEU A 88 -10.02 6.65 7.16
CA LEU A 88 -11.13 7.39 6.55
C LEU A 88 -11.27 8.80 7.12
N GLU A 89 -11.23 8.93 8.44
CA GLU A 89 -11.30 10.21 9.14
C GLU A 89 -10.15 11.13 8.72
N ARG A 90 -8.92 10.62 8.71
CA ARG A 90 -7.72 11.41 8.45
C ARG A 90 -7.47 11.70 6.97
N SER A 91 -7.93 10.84 6.07
CA SER A 91 -7.83 11.09 4.62
C SER A 91 -8.75 12.23 4.15
N GLY A 92 -9.79 12.59 4.92
CA GLY A 92 -10.75 13.62 4.54
C GLY A 92 -11.47 13.22 3.24
N ASP A 93 -11.37 14.02 2.18
CA ASP A 93 -11.91 13.70 0.85
C ASP A 93 -10.86 13.19 -0.15
N ALA A 94 -9.63 12.92 0.30
CA ALA A 94 -8.56 12.49 -0.60
C ALA A 94 -8.90 11.14 -1.27
N PRO A 95 -8.40 10.91 -2.51
CA PRO A 95 -8.58 9.64 -3.21
C PRO A 95 -7.98 8.48 -2.42
N LEU A 96 -8.70 7.35 -2.40
CA LEU A 96 -8.37 6.20 -1.56
C LEU A 96 -7.80 5.03 -2.38
N VAL A 97 -6.86 4.32 -1.75
CA VAL A 97 -6.37 3.01 -2.19
C VAL A 97 -6.90 1.98 -1.20
N VAL A 98 -7.65 0.99 -1.68
CA VAL A 98 -8.27 -0.03 -0.84
C VAL A 98 -7.63 -1.37 -1.11
N GLU A 99 -7.25 -2.07 -0.05
CA GLU A 99 -6.77 -3.43 -0.14
C GLU A 99 -7.71 -4.43 0.54
N PHE A 100 -8.18 -5.41 -0.22
CA PHE A 100 -9.01 -6.52 0.27
C PHE A 100 -8.14 -7.75 0.52
N ARG A 101 -8.20 -8.29 1.74
CA ARG A 101 -7.53 -9.56 2.13
C ARG A 101 -8.46 -10.63 2.63
N THR A 102 -9.67 -10.25 3.02
CA THR A 102 -10.68 -11.12 3.61
C THR A 102 -12.07 -10.58 3.27
N GLU A 103 -13.07 -11.44 3.32
CA GLU A 103 -14.48 -11.18 3.01
C GLU A 103 -15.25 -10.58 4.21
N GLY A 104 -14.59 -9.80 5.08
CA GLY A 104 -15.26 -9.23 6.25
C GLY A 104 -16.40 -8.31 5.82
N ALA A 105 -17.66 -8.71 6.03
CA ALA A 105 -18.84 -7.99 5.56
C ALA A 105 -18.88 -6.53 6.02
N GLU A 106 -18.48 -6.26 7.28
CA GLU A 106 -18.41 -4.91 7.83
C GLU A 106 -17.38 -4.03 7.11
N TYR A 107 -16.22 -4.61 6.75
CA TYR A 107 -15.19 -3.91 5.99
C TYR A 107 -15.68 -3.61 4.57
N VAL A 108 -16.30 -4.59 3.92
CA VAL A 108 -16.87 -4.41 2.57
C VAL A 108 -17.95 -3.33 2.58
N GLN A 109 -18.83 -3.31 3.58
CA GLN A 109 -19.86 -2.29 3.73
C GLN A 109 -19.26 -0.89 3.99
N MET A 110 -18.18 -0.82 4.77
CA MET A 110 -17.42 0.41 4.98
C MET A 110 -16.81 0.91 3.67
N ILE A 111 -16.16 0.05 2.89
CA ILE A 111 -15.59 0.44 1.59
C ILE A 111 -16.69 0.88 0.62
N ARG A 112 -17.82 0.19 0.61
CA ARG A 112 -18.98 0.53 -0.22
C ARG A 112 -19.49 1.96 0.06
N SER A 113 -19.44 2.43 1.31
CA SER A 113 -19.89 3.78 1.64
C SER A 113 -18.96 4.88 1.11
N VAL A 114 -17.67 4.57 0.94
CA VAL A 114 -16.64 5.49 0.45
C VAL A 114 -16.20 5.24 -0.99
N LEU A 115 -16.87 4.31 -1.67
CA LEU A 115 -16.53 3.86 -3.03
C LEU A 115 -16.37 5.00 -4.05
N PRO A 116 -17.14 6.11 -4.00
CA PRO A 116 -16.94 7.23 -4.92
C PRO A 116 -15.54 7.85 -4.88
N ARG A 117 -14.85 7.76 -3.73
CA ARG A 117 -13.50 8.29 -3.53
C ARG A 117 -12.39 7.27 -3.83
N VAL A 118 -12.75 6.02 -4.08
CA VAL A 118 -11.77 4.95 -4.28
C VAL A 118 -11.17 5.07 -5.68
N ARG A 119 -9.85 5.22 -5.72
CA ARG A 119 -9.06 5.30 -6.94
C ARG A 119 -8.45 3.96 -7.33
N GLU A 120 -8.12 3.15 -6.34
CA GLU A 120 -7.44 1.87 -6.57
C GLU A 120 -8.00 0.80 -5.65
N VAL A 121 -8.24 -0.39 -6.20
CA VAL A 121 -8.66 -1.57 -5.46
C VAL A 121 -7.67 -2.69 -5.73
N HIS A 122 -7.08 -3.22 -4.67
CA HIS A 122 -6.13 -4.32 -4.73
C HIS A 122 -6.62 -5.48 -3.88
N PHE A 123 -6.91 -6.60 -4.51
CA PHE A 123 -7.14 -7.85 -3.79
C PHE A 123 -5.78 -8.50 -3.49
N ARG A 124 -5.56 -9.02 -2.28
CA ARG A 124 -4.30 -9.65 -1.88
C ARG A 124 -4.54 -10.87 -1.01
N GLY A 125 -3.80 -11.95 -1.26
CA GLY A 125 -3.83 -13.16 -0.40
C GLY A 125 -5.20 -13.83 -0.33
N LEU A 126 -6.00 -13.71 -1.40
CA LEU A 126 -7.28 -14.38 -1.48
C LEU A 126 -7.10 -15.86 -1.79
N LYS A 127 -7.87 -16.69 -1.12
CA LYS A 127 -7.79 -18.16 -1.27
C LYS A 127 -8.65 -18.69 -2.41
N ASN A 128 -9.66 -17.94 -2.85
CA ASN A 128 -10.55 -18.36 -3.92
C ASN A 128 -11.17 -17.14 -4.65
N LEU A 129 -11.59 -17.33 -5.91
CA LEU A 129 -12.24 -16.30 -6.71
C LEU A 129 -13.68 -16.01 -6.30
N THR A 130 -14.35 -16.97 -5.65
CA THR A 130 -15.72 -16.79 -5.16
C THR A 130 -15.80 -15.68 -4.12
N SER A 131 -14.75 -15.51 -3.31
CA SER A 131 -14.55 -14.38 -2.40
C SER A 131 -14.52 -13.06 -3.15
N VAL A 132 -13.74 -12.99 -4.23
CA VAL A 132 -13.63 -11.79 -5.07
C VAL A 132 -14.99 -11.43 -5.63
N SER A 133 -15.68 -12.40 -6.23
CA SER A 133 -16.95 -12.14 -6.91
C SER A 133 -18.02 -11.65 -5.94
N LYS A 134 -18.11 -12.20 -4.74
CA LYS A 134 -19.01 -11.70 -3.68
C LYS A 134 -18.67 -10.26 -3.24
N ILE A 135 -17.39 -9.95 -3.07
CA ILE A 135 -16.96 -8.58 -2.74
C ILE A 135 -17.32 -7.63 -3.89
N LEU A 136 -17.01 -7.99 -5.13
CA LEU A 136 -17.34 -7.14 -6.28
C LEU A 136 -18.86 -6.95 -6.45
N GLN A 137 -19.66 -7.98 -6.21
CA GLN A 137 -21.13 -7.90 -6.25
C GLN A 137 -21.71 -6.98 -5.16
N SER A 138 -21.04 -6.86 -4.01
CA SER A 138 -21.46 -5.97 -2.91
C SER A 138 -20.93 -4.54 -3.06
N LEU A 139 -20.06 -4.29 -4.05
CA LEU A 139 -19.59 -2.97 -4.45
C LEU A 139 -20.43 -2.41 -5.62
N ASP A 140 -21.75 -2.53 -5.58
CA ASP A 140 -22.72 -2.05 -6.60
C ASP A 140 -22.93 -0.53 -6.63
N ARG A 141 -22.06 0.26 -6.01
CA ARG A 141 -22.06 1.72 -6.13
C ARG A 141 -21.13 2.18 -7.26
N PRO A 142 -21.40 3.31 -7.90
CA PRO A 142 -20.49 3.85 -8.90
C PRO A 142 -19.15 4.26 -8.26
N ALA A 143 -18.05 3.86 -8.90
CA ALA A 143 -16.69 4.21 -8.53
C ALA A 143 -16.05 5.09 -9.62
N PRO A 144 -16.48 6.35 -9.80
CA PRO A 144 -16.11 7.20 -10.94
C PRO A 144 -14.61 7.54 -11.00
N HIS A 145 -13.90 7.41 -9.89
CA HIS A 145 -12.47 7.70 -9.81
C HIS A 145 -11.58 6.46 -9.84
N LEU A 146 -12.17 5.27 -9.98
CA LEU A 146 -11.42 4.03 -10.00
C LEU A 146 -10.56 3.95 -11.29
N ARG A 147 -9.26 3.79 -11.11
CA ARG A 147 -8.26 3.69 -12.18
C ARG A 147 -7.56 2.34 -12.20
N VAL A 148 -7.40 1.72 -11.03
CA VAL A 148 -6.68 0.44 -10.89
C VAL A 148 -7.56 -0.55 -10.17
N LEU A 149 -7.76 -1.71 -10.80
CA LEU A 149 -8.38 -2.89 -10.19
C LEU A 149 -7.41 -4.06 -10.36
N ASN A 150 -6.82 -4.50 -9.26
CA ASN A 150 -5.85 -5.59 -9.24
C ASN A 150 -6.46 -6.81 -8.55
N ILE A 151 -6.68 -7.88 -9.31
CA ILE A 151 -7.18 -9.16 -8.83
C ILE A 151 -6.08 -10.19 -9.11
N PRO A 152 -5.27 -10.58 -8.11
CA PRO A 152 -4.27 -11.61 -8.31
C PRO A 152 -5.00 -12.93 -8.55
N LEU A 153 -4.68 -13.55 -9.69
CA LEU A 153 -5.05 -14.92 -9.98
C LEU A 153 -3.99 -15.81 -9.32
N ASP A 154 -4.31 -16.42 -8.19
CA ASP A 154 -3.42 -17.42 -7.59
C ASP A 154 -3.53 -18.68 -8.46
N TYR A 155 -2.46 -19.05 -9.17
CA TYR A 155 -2.46 -20.12 -10.19
C TYR A 155 -2.71 -21.54 -9.66
N GLY A 156 -3.04 -21.69 -8.38
CA GLY A 156 -3.50 -22.94 -7.81
C GLY A 156 -5.02 -23.06 -7.89
N ASN A 157 -5.51 -23.90 -8.81
CA ASN A 157 -6.87 -24.45 -8.85
C ASN A 157 -7.94 -23.65 -9.62
N PHE A 158 -7.67 -23.28 -10.88
CA PHE A 158 -8.70 -22.72 -11.76
C PHE A 158 -9.46 -23.79 -12.54
N GLY A 159 -10.73 -24.02 -12.16
CA GLY A 159 -11.78 -24.29 -13.13
C GLY A 159 -12.26 -22.94 -13.68
N PHE A 160 -11.87 -22.58 -14.90
CA PHE A 160 -12.32 -21.34 -15.53
C PHE A 160 -13.78 -21.48 -15.97
N GLU A 161 -14.72 -21.07 -15.12
CA GLU A 161 -16.04 -20.67 -15.61
C GLU A 161 -15.92 -19.25 -16.20
N ASN A 162 -16.22 -19.14 -17.50
CA ASN A 162 -16.36 -17.88 -18.22
C ASN A 162 -17.36 -16.96 -17.49
N ARG A 163 -16.86 -16.02 -16.69
CA ARG A 163 -17.69 -14.97 -16.10
C ARG A 163 -17.20 -13.61 -16.57
N THR A 164 -18.15 -12.88 -17.14
CA THR A 164 -17.99 -11.46 -17.50
C THR A 164 -17.66 -10.66 -16.24
N PRO A 165 -16.77 -9.64 -16.34
CA PRO A 165 -16.50 -8.77 -15.21
C PRO A 165 -17.81 -8.08 -14.77
N PRO A 166 -18.04 -7.93 -13.46
CA PRO A 166 -19.27 -7.31 -12.96
C PRO A 166 -19.44 -5.89 -13.53
N THR A 167 -20.68 -5.57 -13.90
CA THR A 167 -21.14 -4.32 -14.56
C THR A 167 -20.82 -3.03 -13.79
N VAL A 168 -20.31 -3.14 -12.56
CA VAL A 168 -19.90 -2.03 -11.69
C VAL A 168 -18.86 -1.11 -12.36
N PHE A 169 -18.04 -1.63 -13.29
CA PHE A 169 -16.97 -0.86 -13.93
C PHE A 169 -17.29 -0.37 -15.35
N ALA A 170 -18.53 -0.59 -15.83
CA ALA A 170 -18.92 -0.25 -17.20
C ALA A 170 -18.85 1.27 -17.51
N SER A 171 -18.91 2.13 -16.48
CA SER A 171 -18.78 3.59 -16.63
C SER A 171 -17.33 4.10 -16.65
N ALA A 172 -16.33 3.25 -16.36
CA ALA A 172 -14.93 3.67 -16.24
C ALA A 172 -14.18 3.75 -17.58
N GLY A 173 -14.84 3.52 -18.73
CA GLY A 173 -14.17 3.54 -20.03
C GLY A 173 -13.07 2.48 -20.19
N MET A 174 -13.05 1.45 -19.34
CA MET A 174 -12.08 0.34 -19.39
C MET A 174 -12.43 -0.63 -20.52
N SER A 175 -12.48 -0.14 -21.76
CA SER A 175 -12.44 -0.98 -22.95
C SER A 175 -10.97 -1.12 -23.36
N SER A 176 -10.45 -2.34 -23.36
CA SER A 176 -9.10 -2.74 -23.79
C SER A 176 -7.90 -2.36 -22.88
N ALA A 177 -7.76 -3.02 -21.74
CA ALA A 177 -6.45 -3.24 -21.10
C ALA A 177 -6.48 -4.45 -20.14
N TRP A 178 -6.94 -5.61 -20.63
CA TRP A 178 -6.70 -6.89 -19.97
C TRP A 178 -5.34 -7.44 -20.45
N THR A 179 -4.24 -6.89 -19.94
CA THR A 179 -2.94 -7.57 -20.08
C THR A 179 -2.77 -8.48 -18.87
N GLY A 180 -3.15 -9.74 -19.03
CA GLY A 180 -2.69 -10.80 -18.15
C GLY A 180 -1.18 -10.90 -18.28
N SER A 181 -0.44 -10.25 -17.36
CA SER A 181 1.02 -10.31 -17.35
C SER A 181 1.44 -11.68 -16.83
N SER A 182 1.55 -12.65 -17.76
CA SER A 182 2.34 -13.85 -17.58
C SER A 182 3.80 -13.47 -17.73
N ALA A 183 4.53 -13.39 -16.63
CA ALA A 183 5.99 -13.39 -16.63
C ALA A 183 6.47 -14.06 -15.35
N ALA A 184 6.43 -15.40 -15.35
CA ALA A 184 7.18 -16.21 -14.41
C ALA A 184 7.77 -17.43 -15.14
N ALA A 185 9.10 -17.46 -15.15
CA ALA A 185 9.99 -18.63 -15.23
C ALA A 185 10.16 -19.38 -16.57
N GLU A 186 11.28 -19.10 -17.24
CA GLU A 186 12.17 -20.11 -17.84
C GLU A 186 13.56 -19.85 -17.24
N ILE A 187 13.95 -20.52 -16.13
CA ILE A 187 14.67 -21.80 -16.03
C ILE A 187 15.98 -21.84 -16.85
N ASN A 188 17.09 -21.79 -16.11
CA ASN A 188 18.41 -22.30 -16.49
C ASN A 188 18.30 -23.72 -17.09
N SER A 189 18.69 -23.87 -18.36
CA SER A 189 19.36 -25.06 -18.90
C SER A 189 19.70 -24.85 -20.38
N ALA A 190 20.89 -24.35 -20.69
CA ALA A 190 21.74 -24.81 -21.80
C ALA A 190 23.01 -23.95 -21.91
N ILE A 191 24.15 -24.63 -21.73
CA ILE A 191 25.56 -24.21 -21.90
C ILE A 191 26.15 -23.39 -20.74
#